data_AF-I7J3D9-F1
#
_entry.id   AF-I7J3D9-F1
#
_cell.length_a   1.000
_cell.length_b   1.000
_cell.length_c   1.000
_cell.angle_alpha   90.00
_cell.angle_beta   90.00
_cell.angle_gamma   90.00
#
_symmetry.space_group_name_H-M   'P 1'
#
loop_
_entity.id
_entity.type
_entity.pdbx_description
1 polymer ?
#
loop_
_entity_poly.entity_id
_entity_poly.type
_entity_poly.pdbx_seq_one_letter_code
_entity_poly.pdbx_strand_id
1 'polypeptide(L)'
;MLFKKKYVGGAVRQIGVNYGGLIEDDFALLSLFNDPIKEAKEKNLESAIDHLREKFGFLAIQKGSVLLKGSRNIARSKLIGGHAAGGAGGLDGLK
;
A
#
# COMPACT_ATOMS: atom_id res chain seq x y z
N MET A 1 -10.76 -11.78 -12.70
CA MET A 1 -11.21 -12.03 -14.09
C MET A 1 -10.76 -10.95 -15.12
N LEU A 2 -9.96 -9.95 -14.76
CA LEU A 2 -9.42 -8.95 -15.72
C LEU A 2 -8.11 -9.39 -16.38
N PHE A 3 -7.18 -9.92 -15.57
CA PHE A 3 -5.88 -10.42 -16.04
C PHE A 3 -6.03 -11.46 -17.16
N LYS A 4 -6.86 -12.50 -16.94
CA LYS A 4 -7.11 -13.56 -17.93
C LYS A 4 -7.70 -13.05 -19.25
N LYS A 5 -8.41 -11.92 -19.26
CA LYS A 5 -9.00 -11.32 -20.49
C LYS A 5 -7.99 -10.52 -21.31
N LYS A 6 -6.91 -10.03 -20.69
CA LYS A 6 -5.93 -9.13 -21.31
C LYS A 6 -4.56 -9.77 -21.48
N TYR A 7 -4.31 -10.86 -20.78
CA TYR A 7 -3.07 -11.60 -20.86
C TYR A 7 -3.06 -12.45 -22.13
N VAL A 8 -2.03 -12.25 -22.95
CA VAL A 8 -1.88 -12.88 -24.26
C VAL A 8 -0.77 -13.95 -24.28
N GLY A 9 -0.20 -14.28 -23.12
CA GLY A 9 0.91 -15.25 -22.98
C GLY A 9 2.25 -14.61 -22.58
N GLY A 10 3.25 -15.45 -22.33
CA GLY A 10 4.62 -15.03 -21.98
C GLY A 10 4.86 -14.68 -20.50
N ALA A 11 6.13 -14.49 -20.13
CA ALA A 11 6.49 -14.18 -18.74
C ALA A 11 6.08 -12.75 -18.35
N VAL A 12 5.29 -12.61 -17.28
CA VAL A 12 4.88 -11.30 -16.73
C VAL A 12 5.86 -10.91 -15.63
N ARG A 13 6.56 -9.77 -15.81
CA ARG A 13 7.54 -9.25 -14.84
C ARG A 13 6.96 -8.20 -13.89
N GLN A 14 5.90 -7.50 -14.30
CA GLN A 14 5.27 -6.45 -13.53
C GLN A 14 3.79 -6.38 -13.85
N ILE A 15 2.96 -6.12 -12.82
CA ILE A 15 1.53 -5.85 -12.96
C ILE A 15 1.24 -4.52 -12.26
N GLY A 16 0.69 -3.56 -13.01
CA GLY A 16 0.18 -2.31 -12.47
C GLY A 16 -1.35 -2.36 -12.43
N VAL A 17 -1.93 -2.04 -11.27
CA VAL A 17 -3.38 -1.92 -11.10
C VAL A 17 -3.68 -0.50 -10.65
N ASN A 18 -4.51 0.20 -11.41
CA ASN A 18 -4.99 1.55 -11.07
C ASN A 18 -6.52 1.52 -11.03
N TYR A 19 -7.08 2.24 -10.08
CA TYR A 19 -8.52 2.42 -9.91
C TYR A 19 -8.80 3.91 -9.63
N GLY A 20 -9.99 4.37 -10.00
CA GLY A 20 -10.43 5.75 -9.79
C GLY A 20 -11.93 5.78 -9.55
N GLY A 21 -12.47 6.97 -9.26
CA GLY A 21 -13.89 7.13 -8.93
C GLY A 21 -14.26 6.46 -7.61
N LEU A 22 -13.39 6.61 -6.60
CA LEU A 22 -13.69 6.15 -5.25
C LEU A 22 -14.89 6.91 -4.71
N ILE A 23 -15.86 6.18 -4.18
CA ILE A 23 -17.01 6.70 -3.45
C ILE A 23 -16.81 6.44 -1.95
N GLU A 24 -17.56 7.15 -1.12
CA GLU A 24 -17.54 6.92 0.33
C GLU A 24 -18.04 5.51 0.67
N ASP A 25 -17.37 4.89 1.65
CA ASP A 25 -17.63 3.53 2.10
C ASP A 25 -18.79 3.52 3.11
N ASP A 26 -20.00 3.86 2.62
CA ASP A 26 -21.22 4.02 3.43
C ASP A 26 -21.82 2.69 3.91
N PHE A 27 -21.34 1.55 3.38
CA PHE A 27 -21.90 0.24 3.65
C PHE A 27 -20.82 -0.73 4.14
N ALA A 28 -20.98 -1.24 5.36
CA ALA A 28 -20.11 -2.31 5.87
C ALA A 28 -20.59 -3.68 5.38
N LEU A 29 -19.73 -4.43 4.69
CA LEU A 29 -19.98 -5.83 4.38
C LEU A 29 -19.76 -6.67 5.64
N LEU A 30 -20.84 -7.10 6.27
CA LEU A 30 -20.77 -8.02 7.42
C LEU A 30 -20.59 -9.45 6.94
N SER A 31 -19.49 -10.09 7.35
CA SER A 31 -19.28 -11.52 7.16
C SER A 31 -19.90 -12.29 8.32
N LEU A 32 -20.62 -13.37 8.02
CA LEU A 32 -21.17 -14.29 9.03
C LEU A 32 -20.07 -15.05 9.81
N PHE A 33 -18.85 -15.06 9.29
CA PHE A 33 -17.72 -15.83 9.84
C PHE A 33 -16.73 -14.97 10.62
N ASN A 34 -16.91 -13.64 10.60
CA ASN A 34 -16.00 -12.70 11.24
C ASN A 34 -16.65 -12.05 12.46
N ASP A 35 -15.84 -11.64 13.41
CA ASP A 35 -16.30 -10.88 14.58
C ASP A 35 -16.46 -9.39 14.19
N PRO A 36 -17.69 -8.85 14.20
CA PRO A 36 -17.94 -7.46 13.79
C PRO A 36 -17.26 -6.44 14.72
N ILE A 37 -17.04 -6.77 15.99
CA ILE A 37 -16.35 -5.89 16.94
C ILE A 37 -14.88 -5.80 16.58
N LYS A 38 -14.27 -6.92 16.20
CA LYS A 38 -12.87 -6.96 15.77
C LYS A 38 -12.68 -6.18 14.47
N GLU A 39 -13.56 -6.36 13.49
CA GLU A 39 -13.52 -5.62 12.22
C GLU A 39 -13.66 -4.11 12.44
N ALA A 40 -14.60 -3.67 13.28
CA ALA A 40 -14.77 -2.26 13.61
C ALA A 40 -13.52 -1.67 14.27
N LYS A 41 -12.87 -2.41 15.17
CA LYS A 41 -11.59 -1.99 15.78
C LYS A 41 -10.46 -1.88 14.77
N GLU A 42 -10.36 -2.83 13.83
CA GLU A 42 -9.37 -2.81 12.77
C GLU A 42 -9.58 -1.60 11.84
N LYS A 43 -10.82 -1.31 11.43
CA LYS A 43 -11.17 -0.14 10.60
C LYS A 43 -10.82 1.18 11.30
N ASN A 44 -11.11 1.29 12.60
CA ASN A 44 -10.75 2.47 13.39
C ASN A 44 -9.22 2.66 13.50
N LEU A 45 -8.48 1.55 13.66
CA LEU A 45 -7.02 1.59 13.70
C LEU A 45 -6.43 2.05 12.36
N GLU A 46 -6.92 1.53 11.24
CA GLU A 46 -6.48 1.93 9.91
C GLU A 46 -6.76 3.41 9.64
N SER A 47 -7.98 3.88 9.96
CA SER A 47 -8.33 5.30 9.84
C SER A 47 -7.43 6.20 10.69
N ALA A 48 -7.11 5.81 11.93
CA ALA A 48 -6.18 6.57 12.77
C ALA A 48 -4.76 6.63 12.17
N ILE A 49 -4.28 5.52 11.60
CA ILE A 49 -2.98 5.47 10.91
C ILE A 49 -2.97 6.39 9.70
N ASP A 50 -4.05 6.39 8.91
CA ASP A 50 -4.16 7.21 7.72
C ASP A 50 -4.21 8.70 8.05
N HIS A 51 -4.99 9.11 9.05
CA HIS A 51 -5.00 10.49 9.54
C HIS A 51 -3.60 10.95 10.01
N LEU A 52 -2.85 10.09 10.69
CA LEU A 52 -1.46 10.39 11.07
C LEU A 52 -0.55 10.56 9.85
N ARG A 53 -0.70 9.71 8.83
CA ARG A 53 0.12 9.79 7.60
C ARG A 53 -0.26 10.98 6.72
N GLU A 54 -1.53 11.34 6.67
CA GLU A 54 -2.00 12.54 5.97
C GLU A 54 -1.39 13.79 6.62
N LYS A 55 -1.41 13.85 7.96
CA LYS A 55 -0.92 15.01 8.71
C LYS A 55 0.61 15.11 8.78
N PHE A 56 1.31 13.99 8.95
CA PHE A 56 2.75 13.96 9.25
C PHE A 56 3.61 13.28 8.17
N GLY A 57 2.98 12.80 7.09
CA GLY A 57 3.63 12.11 5.99
C GLY A 57 3.70 10.59 6.15
N PHE A 58 3.93 9.90 5.02
CA PHE A 58 3.90 8.42 4.93
C PHE A 58 4.82 7.70 5.94
N LEU A 59 5.98 8.28 6.28
CA LEU A 59 6.93 7.67 7.21
C LEU A 59 6.63 7.93 8.69
N ALA A 60 5.60 8.71 9.02
CA ALA A 60 5.29 9.08 10.40
C ALA A 60 4.92 7.87 11.28
N ILE A 61 4.25 6.86 10.70
CA ILE A 61 3.90 5.63 11.39
C ILE A 61 3.97 4.45 10.41
N GLN A 62 4.74 3.42 10.79
CA GLN A 62 5.02 2.25 9.96
C GLN A 62 4.97 0.96 10.78
N LYS A 63 4.59 -0.14 10.14
CA LYS A 63 4.69 -1.48 10.75
C LYS A 63 6.17 -1.80 11.02
N GLY A 64 6.45 -2.48 12.12
CA GLY A 64 7.82 -2.85 12.51
C GLY A 64 8.54 -3.71 11.47
N SER A 65 7.80 -4.44 10.62
CA SER A 65 8.34 -5.17 9.47
C SER A 65 9.13 -4.29 8.50
N VAL A 66 8.91 -2.98 8.53
CA VAL A 66 9.66 -2.01 7.72
C VAL A 66 11.15 -1.96 8.07
N LEU A 67 11.54 -2.38 9.28
CA LEU A 67 12.93 -2.43 9.73
C LEU A 67 13.65 -3.72 9.36
N LEU A 68 12.95 -4.72 8.80
CA LEU A 68 13.57 -5.95 8.35
C LEU A 68 14.54 -5.67 7.21
N LYS A 69 15.67 -6.39 7.17
CA LYS A 69 16.74 -6.22 6.18
C LYS A 69 16.26 -6.25 4.72
N GLY A 70 15.21 -7.02 4.42
CA GLY A 70 14.61 -7.09 3.08
C GLY A 70 13.57 -5.99 2.76
N SER A 71 13.21 -5.14 3.72
CA SER A 71 12.20 -4.10 3.53
C SER A 71 12.75 -2.96 2.68
N ARG A 72 11.99 -2.56 1.67
CA ARG A 72 12.29 -1.41 0.81
C ARG A 72 11.34 -0.23 1.03
N ASN A 73 10.46 -0.30 2.04
CA ASN A 73 9.40 0.71 2.21
C ASN A 73 9.96 2.11 2.48
N ILE A 74 11.05 2.24 3.27
CA ILE A 74 11.72 3.52 3.50
C ILE A 74 12.50 3.99 2.27
N ALA A 75 13.22 3.08 1.60
CA ALA A 75 13.98 3.44 0.41
C ALA A 75 13.06 3.90 -0.72
N ARG A 76 11.90 3.25 -0.89
CA ARG A 76 10.92 3.56 -1.93
C ARG A 76 10.11 4.82 -1.62
N SER A 77 9.81 5.14 -0.36
CA SER A 77 9.07 6.36 -0.04
C SER A 77 9.80 7.64 -0.48
N LYS A 78 11.13 7.60 -0.55
CA LYS A 78 11.98 8.69 -1.08
C LYS A 78 11.96 8.85 -2.60
N LEU A 79 11.39 7.87 -3.33
CA LEU A 79 11.36 7.85 -4.80
C LEU A 79 10.00 8.28 -5.37
N ILE A 80 9.01 8.55 -4.51
CA ILE A 80 7.64 8.92 -4.93
C ILE A 80 7.57 10.44 -5.08
N GLY A 81 7.99 10.95 -6.23
CA GLY A 81 7.92 12.35 -6.63
C GLY A 81 8.43 12.52 -8.05
N GLY A 82 7.56 12.96 -8.97
CA GLY A 82 7.73 12.93 -10.43
C GLY A 82 8.91 13.70 -11.05
N HIS A 83 9.89 14.13 -10.26
CA HIS A 83 11.15 14.74 -10.73
C HIS A 83 12.40 13.95 -10.33
N ALA A 84 12.28 12.91 -9.50
CA ALA A 84 13.41 12.06 -9.05
C ALA A 84 13.55 10.76 -9.88
N ALA A 85 13.02 10.73 -11.10
CA ALA A 85 13.13 9.58 -11.99
C ALA A 85 14.52 9.45 -12.67
N GLY A 86 15.41 10.42 -12.46
CA GLY A 86 16.77 10.42 -13.02
C GLY A 86 17.81 10.64 -11.93
N GLY A 87 18.17 9.59 -11.20
CA GLY A 87 19.26 9.68 -10.22
C GLY A 87 19.27 8.48 -9.29
N ALA A 88 20.29 7.64 -9.44
CA ALA A 88 20.58 6.48 -8.61
C ALA A 88 20.45 6.78 -7.09
N GLY A 89 19.83 5.86 -6.34
CA GLY A 89 19.76 5.97 -4.87
C GLY A 89 18.91 4.89 -4.20
N GLY A 90 18.08 4.15 -4.94
CA GLY A 90 17.25 3.07 -4.40
C GLY A 90 18.01 1.75 -4.10
N LEU A 91 19.34 1.71 -4.26
CA LEU A 91 20.15 0.48 -4.18
C LEU A 91 21.06 0.43 -2.92
N ASP A 92 21.26 1.54 -2.21
CA ASP A 92 22.31 1.68 -1.18
C ASP A 92 22.01 1.00 0.16
N GLY A 93 20.98 0.15 0.22
CA GLY A 93 20.60 -0.63 1.41
C GLY A 93 20.83 -2.14 1.30
N LEU A 94 21.30 -2.65 0.15
CA LEU A 94 21.60 -4.07 -0.04
C LEU A 94 23.07 -4.37 0.32
N LYS A 95 23.35 -4.51 1.61
CA LYS A 95 24.40 -5.43 2.11
C LYS A 95 23.72 -6.60 2.77
#